data_AF-A0A2T4YFC8-F1
#
_entry.id   AF-A0A2T4YFC8-F1
#
_cell.length_a   1.000
_cell.length_b   1.000
_cell.length_c   1.000
_cell.angle_alpha   90.00
_cell.angle_beta   90.00
_cell.angle_gamma   90.00
#
_symmetry.space_group_name_H-M   'P 1'
#
loop_
_entity.id
_entity.type
_entity.pdbx_description
1 polymer ?
#
loop_
_entity_poly.entity_id
_entity_poly.type
_entity_poly.pdbx_seq_one_letter_code
_entity_poly.pdbx_strand_id
1 'polypeptide(L)'
;MSDNGSSYISADLATWLDGKGMKHVRGAPYHPQTQGKIERWHQTLKNRILLENYYLPDDFERQVAGFVEHYNHARYHESLGNLTPADVYFGRGQAILTERERIKRQTIHQRRLQHQLQPA
;
A
#
# COMPACT_ATOMS: atom_id res chain seq x y z
N MET A 1 7.12 -12.28 -8.51
CA MET A 1 8.25 -12.90 -7.80
C MET A 1 7.69 -13.65 -6.61
N SER A 2 8.03 -14.92 -6.41
CA SER A 2 7.45 -15.75 -5.34
C SER A 2 8.52 -16.49 -4.53
N ASP A 3 8.10 -17.09 -3.42
CA ASP A 3 8.88 -18.11 -2.72
C ASP A 3 8.93 -19.42 -3.53
N ASN A 4 9.60 -20.39 -2.89
CA ASN A 4 9.75 -21.75 -3.37
C ASN A 4 8.72 -22.68 -2.69
N GLY A 5 7.55 -22.17 -2.30
CA GLY A 5 6.43 -23.00 -1.86
C GLY A 5 5.97 -23.93 -2.98
N SER A 6 5.49 -25.12 -2.62
CA SER A 6 5.10 -26.16 -3.60
C SER A 6 4.05 -25.68 -4.60
N SER A 7 3.11 -24.84 -4.17
CA SER A 7 2.11 -24.21 -5.03
C SER A 7 2.75 -23.33 -6.13
N TYR A 8 3.81 -22.61 -5.80
CA TYR A 8 4.53 -21.72 -6.72
C TYR A 8 5.57 -22.43 -7.58
N ILE A 9 5.90 -23.68 -7.27
CA ILE A 9 6.80 -24.54 -8.08
C ILE A 9 6.00 -25.41 -9.07
N SER A 10 4.68 -25.48 -8.95
CA SER A 10 3.84 -26.34 -9.77
C SER A 10 4.02 -26.10 -11.28
N ALA A 11 4.04 -27.20 -12.05
CA ALA A 11 4.12 -27.16 -13.51
C ALA A 11 2.89 -26.48 -14.14
N ASP A 12 1.73 -26.64 -13.50
CA ASP A 12 0.48 -26.01 -13.94
C ASP A 12 0.59 -24.48 -13.90
N LEU A 13 1.13 -23.92 -12.80
CA LEU A 13 1.35 -22.48 -12.69
C LEU A 13 2.37 -22.00 -13.73
N ALA A 14 3.46 -22.74 -13.94
CA ALA A 14 4.46 -22.39 -14.94
C ALA A 14 3.87 -22.33 -16.35
N THR A 15 3.05 -23.33 -16.71
CA THR A 15 2.36 -23.41 -18.01
C THR A 15 1.39 -22.25 -18.18
N TRP A 16 0.62 -21.92 -17.13
CA TRP A 16 -0.31 -20.80 -17.16
C TRP A 16 0.40 -19.46 -17.33
N LEU A 17 1.52 -19.24 -16.62
CA LEU A 17 2.31 -18.00 -16.73
C LEU A 17 2.94 -17.83 -18.11
N ASP A 18 3.44 -18.92 -18.69
CA ASP A 18 3.99 -18.92 -20.05
C ASP A 18 2.92 -18.55 -21.09
N GLY A 19 1.72 -19.14 -20.97
CA GLY A 19 0.56 -18.78 -21.80
C GLY A 19 0.09 -17.32 -21.64
N LYS A 20 0.47 -16.64 -20.55
CA LYS A 20 0.23 -15.21 -20.31
C LYS A 20 1.43 -14.32 -20.69
N GLY A 21 2.52 -14.89 -21.19
CA GLY A 21 3.75 -14.17 -21.50
C GLY A 21 4.44 -13.57 -20.27
N MET A 22 4.19 -14.13 -19.08
CA MET A 22 4.69 -13.61 -17.81
C MET A 22 5.92 -14.39 -17.35
N LYS A 23 7.05 -13.69 -17.18
CA LYS A 23 8.26 -14.32 -16.62
C LYS A 23 8.11 -14.56 -15.13
N HIS A 24 8.24 -15.81 -14.71
CA HIS A 24 8.27 -16.17 -13.29
C HIS A 24 9.68 -15.98 -12.71
N VAL A 25 9.80 -15.14 -11.68
CA VAL A 25 11.05 -14.91 -10.95
C VAL A 25 10.91 -15.48 -9.55
N ARG A 26 11.86 -16.29 -9.10
CA ARG A 26 11.87 -16.88 -7.76
C ARG A 26 12.94 -16.22 -6.90
N GLY A 27 12.64 -16.05 -5.61
CA GLY A 27 13.66 -15.66 -4.63
C GLY A 27 14.71 -16.76 -4.49
N ALA A 28 15.94 -16.38 -4.15
CA ALA A 28 16.96 -17.36 -3.80
C ALA A 28 16.48 -18.25 -2.64
N PRO A 29 16.76 -19.57 -2.65
CA PRO A 29 16.42 -20.45 -1.54
C PRO A 29 16.97 -19.89 -0.22
N TYR A 30 16.14 -19.95 0.83
CA TYR A 30 16.49 -19.44 2.18
C TYR A 30 16.84 -17.94 2.26
N HIS A 31 16.38 -17.12 1.31
CA HIS A 31 16.55 -15.67 1.34
C HIS A 31 15.21 -14.92 1.58
N PRO A 32 14.66 -14.98 2.81
CA PRO A 32 13.32 -14.43 3.13
C PRO A 32 13.23 -12.92 2.94
N GLN A 33 14.35 -12.20 3.01
CA GLN A 33 14.40 -10.74 2.80
C GLN A 33 13.86 -10.31 1.44
N THR A 34 13.94 -11.19 0.43
CA THR A 34 13.42 -10.94 -0.92
C THR A 34 11.89 -10.78 -0.94
N GLN A 35 11.19 -11.31 0.08
CA GLN A 35 9.74 -11.26 0.23
C GLN A 35 9.29 -10.44 1.44
N GLY A 36 10.21 -9.72 2.08
CA GLY A 36 9.90 -8.91 3.26
C GLY A 36 8.78 -7.88 3.04
N LYS A 37 8.57 -7.41 1.80
CA LYS A 37 7.45 -6.52 1.47
C LYS A 37 6.09 -7.19 1.65
N ILE A 38 5.90 -8.38 1.08
CA ILE A 38 4.62 -9.10 1.17
C ILE A 38 4.42 -9.67 2.58
N GLU A 39 5.50 -10.14 3.22
CA GLU A 39 5.47 -10.59 4.61
C GLU A 39 5.07 -9.46 5.57
N ARG A 40 5.64 -8.26 5.41
CA ARG A 40 5.27 -7.10 6.23
C ARG A 40 3.84 -6.63 5.96
N TRP A 41 3.37 -6.76 4.72
CA TRP A 41 1.97 -6.51 4.39
C TRP A 41 1.04 -7.52 5.11
N HIS A 42 1.34 -8.82 5.04
CA HIS A 42 0.60 -9.85 5.76
C HIS A 42 0.59 -9.62 7.28
N GLN A 43 1.72 -9.20 7.86
CA GLN A 43 1.77 -8.85 9.27
C GLN A 43 0.83 -7.68 9.60
N THR A 44 0.79 -6.65 8.75
CA THR A 44 -0.09 -5.50 8.93
C THR A 44 -1.57 -5.88 8.84
N LEU A 45 -1.92 -6.75 7.89
CA LEU A 45 -3.26 -7.33 7.74
C LEU A 45 -3.66 -8.08 9.02
N LYS A 46 -2.82 -9.02 9.45
CA LYS A 46 -3.08 -9.85 10.64
C LYS A 46 -3.25 -9.01 11.90
N ASN A 47 -2.40 -8.00 12.11
CA ASN A 47 -2.48 -7.12 13.27
C ASN A 47 -3.76 -6.27 13.31
N ARG A 48 -4.45 -6.11 12.17
CA ARG A 48 -5.70 -5.35 12.09
C ARG A 48 -6.93 -6.25 12.19
N ILE A 49 -6.92 -7.38 11.46
CA ILE A 49 -8.07 -8.25 11.30
C ILE A 49 -8.18 -9.29 12.42
N LEU A 50 -7.06 -9.84 12.91
CA LEU A 50 -7.09 -10.85 13.98
C LEU A 50 -7.41 -10.29 15.37
N LEU A 51 -7.82 -9.03 15.46
CA LEU A 51 -8.29 -8.42 16.71
C LEU A 51 -9.75 -8.82 17.02
N GLU A 52 -10.47 -9.37 16.04
CA GLU A 52 -11.88 -9.74 16.15
C GLU A 52 -12.07 -11.24 15.90
N ASN A 53 -13.03 -11.86 16.60
CA ASN A 53 -13.43 -13.23 16.34
C ASN A 53 -14.50 -13.26 15.23
N TYR A 54 -14.19 -13.89 14.12
CA TYR A 54 -15.13 -14.09 13.02
C TYR A 54 -15.83 -15.45 13.15
N TYR A 55 -17.14 -15.41 13.38
CA TYR A 55 -17.96 -16.61 13.53
C TYR A 55 -18.52 -17.12 12.20
N LEU A 56 -18.45 -16.31 11.14
CA LEU A 56 -18.92 -16.62 9.79
C LEU A 56 -17.82 -16.31 8.76
N PRO A 57 -17.57 -17.20 7.78
CA PRO A 57 -16.58 -16.96 6.72
C PRO A 57 -16.82 -15.66 5.93
N ASP A 58 -18.07 -15.37 5.57
CA ASP A 58 -18.44 -14.17 4.81
C ASP A 58 -18.05 -12.87 5.52
N ASP A 59 -18.12 -12.85 6.86
CA ASP A 59 -17.77 -11.69 7.66
C ASP A 59 -16.26 -11.45 7.63
N PHE A 60 -15.48 -12.53 7.72
CA PHE A 60 -14.03 -12.46 7.56
C PHE A 60 -13.64 -11.94 6.17
N GLU A 61 -14.27 -12.44 5.10
CA GLU A 61 -14.00 -11.96 3.74
C GLU A 61 -14.30 -10.46 3.58
N ARG A 62 -15.42 -10.00 4.14
CA ARG A 62 -15.79 -8.57 4.12
C ARG A 62 -14.77 -7.71 4.86
N GLN A 63 -14.27 -8.16 6.01
CA GLN A 63 -13.27 -7.43 6.78
C GLN A 63 -11.91 -7.40 6.08
N VAL A 64 -11.52 -8.49 5.41
CA VAL A 64 -10.34 -8.51 4.54
C VAL A 64 -10.50 -7.50 3.39
N ALA A 65 -11.65 -7.50 2.70
CA ALA A 65 -11.91 -6.56 1.62
C ALA A 65 -11.86 -5.09 2.12
N GLY A 66 -12.51 -4.80 3.26
CA GLY A 66 -12.49 -3.48 3.88
C GLY A 66 -11.07 -3.03 4.28
N PHE A 67 -10.25 -3.95 4.79
CA PHE A 67 -8.84 -3.65 5.06
C PHE A 67 -8.08 -3.31 3.79
N VAL A 68 -8.21 -4.12 2.72
CA VAL A 68 -7.49 -3.91 1.46
C VAL A 68 -7.85 -2.56 0.86
N GLU A 69 -9.15 -2.23 0.84
CA GLU A 69 -9.65 -0.93 0.37
C GLU A 69 -9.04 0.21 1.17
N HIS A 70 -9.14 0.14 2.50
CA HIS A 70 -8.57 1.17 3.36
C HIS A 70 -7.05 1.31 3.19
N TYR A 71 -6.32 0.21 3.15
CA TYR A 71 -4.86 0.20 3.02
C TYR A 71 -4.41 0.85 1.70
N ASN A 72 -5.07 0.49 0.59
CA ASN A 72 -4.65 0.96 -0.73
C ASN A 72 -5.14 2.37 -1.07
N HIS A 73 -6.34 2.75 -0.60
CA HIS A 73 -7.04 3.93 -1.10
C HIS A 73 -7.25 5.04 -0.05
N ALA A 74 -7.13 4.74 1.25
CA ALA A 74 -7.42 5.72 2.30
C ALA A 74 -6.27 5.94 3.29
N ARG A 75 -5.43 4.93 3.52
CA ARG A 75 -4.31 5.02 4.46
C ARG A 75 -3.15 5.79 3.83
N TYR A 76 -2.68 6.81 4.54
CA TYR A 76 -1.44 7.50 4.18
C TYR A 76 -0.22 6.76 4.72
N HIS A 77 0.82 6.69 3.89
CA HIS A 77 2.09 6.06 4.24
C HIS A 77 3.21 7.09 4.24
N GLU A 78 3.90 7.23 5.36
CA GLU A 78 5.00 8.20 5.52
C GLU A 78 6.14 7.97 4.53
N SER A 79 6.49 6.69 4.28
CA SER A 79 7.49 6.31 3.29
C SER A 79 7.12 6.66 1.85
N LEU A 80 5.84 6.99 1.60
CA LEU A 80 5.32 7.45 0.32
C LEU A 80 5.04 8.96 0.31
N GLY A 81 5.58 9.73 1.26
CA GLY A 81 5.29 11.16 1.37
C GLY A 81 3.87 11.47 1.81
N ASN A 82 3.29 10.60 2.66
CA ASN A 82 1.88 10.65 3.07
C ASN A 82 0.92 10.61 1.87
N LEU A 83 1.23 9.76 0.90
CA LEU A 83 0.34 9.36 -0.19
C LEU A 83 -0.23 7.97 0.10
N THR A 84 -1.33 7.64 -0.58
CA THR A 84 -1.87 6.29 -0.57
C THR A 84 -1.11 5.40 -1.55
N PRO A 85 -1.05 4.08 -1.33
CA PRO A 85 -0.46 3.16 -2.31
C PRO A 85 -1.07 3.29 -3.71
N ALA A 86 -2.39 3.50 -3.80
CA ALA A 86 -3.08 3.72 -5.06
C ALA A 86 -2.60 5.00 -5.78
N ASP A 87 -2.38 6.10 -5.06
CA ASP A 87 -1.88 7.34 -5.68
C ASP A 87 -0.50 7.16 -6.31
N VAL A 88 0.36 6.39 -5.66
CA VAL A 88 1.69 6.07 -6.20
C VAL A 88 1.57 5.12 -7.39
N TYR A 89 0.76 4.06 -7.25
CA TYR A 89 0.55 3.05 -8.30
C TYR A 89 -0.01 3.66 -9.59
N PHE A 90 -1.00 4.55 -9.49
CA PHE A 90 -1.60 5.23 -10.64
C PHE A 90 -0.83 6.49 -11.09
N GLY A 91 0.37 6.75 -10.55
CA GLY A 91 1.22 7.87 -10.96
C GLY A 91 0.71 9.27 -10.59
N ARG A 92 -0.27 9.36 -9.67
CA ARG A 92 -0.89 10.64 -9.22
C ARG A 92 -0.07 11.34 -8.15
N GLY A 93 0.92 10.66 -7.57
CA GLY A 93 1.66 11.14 -6.41
C GLY A 93 2.31 12.52 -6.58
N GLN A 94 3.01 12.74 -7.70
CA GLN A 94 3.72 14.00 -7.91
C GLN A 94 2.77 15.20 -7.98
N ALA A 95 1.64 15.05 -8.68
CA ALA A 95 0.63 16.10 -8.79
C ALA A 95 0.06 16.48 -7.43
N ILE A 96 -0.25 15.48 -6.59
CA ILE A 96 -0.75 15.70 -5.23
C ILE A 96 0.27 16.45 -4.37
N LEU A 97 1.55 16.05 -4.43
CA LEU A 97 2.61 16.68 -3.65
C LEU A 97 2.85 18.14 -4.06
N THR A 98 2.89 18.41 -5.37
CA THR A 98 3.03 19.77 -5.90
C THR A 98 1.88 20.67 -5.46
N GLU A 99 0.64 20.16 -5.51
CA GLU A 99 -0.54 20.92 -5.08
C GLU A 99 -0.51 21.18 -3.57
N ARG A 100 -0.12 20.19 -2.75
CA ARG A 100 0.06 20.38 -1.30
C ARG A 100 1.10 21.44 -0.98
N GLU A 101 2.21 21.47 -1.71
CA GLU A 101 3.25 22.49 -1.52
C GLU A 101 2.74 23.89 -1.87
N ARG A 102 1.99 24.02 -2.97
CA ARG A 102 1.35 25.27 -3.39
C ARG A 102 0.42 25.80 -2.30
N ILE A 103 -0.49 24.96 -1.80
CA ILE A 103 -1.43 25.31 -0.72
C ILE A 103 -0.65 25.73 0.53
N LYS A 104 0.38 24.97 0.93
CA LYS A 104 1.19 25.28 2.10
C LYS A 104 1.85 26.66 2.01
N ARG A 105 2.43 27.01 0.86
CA ARG A 105 3.05 28.32 0.62
C ARG A 105 2.01 29.45 0.72
N GLN A 106 0.84 29.27 0.11
CA GLN A 106 -0.26 30.25 0.17
C GLN A 106 -0.74 30.47 1.59
N THR A 107 -0.99 29.40 2.34
CA THR A 107 -1.44 29.48 3.74
C THR A 107 -0.42 30.21 4.62
N ILE A 108 0.88 29.95 4.46
CA ILE A 108 1.93 30.65 5.22
C ILE A 108 1.94 32.14 4.88
N HIS A 109 1.83 32.50 3.60
CA HIS A 109 1.81 33.89 3.17
C HIS A 109 0.59 34.64 3.75
N GLN A 110 -0.59 34.04 3.65
CA GLN A 110 -1.83 34.61 4.20
C GLN A 110 -1.76 34.82 5.72
N ARG A 111 -1.21 33.85 6.46
CA ARG A 111 -1.04 33.98 7.92
C ARG A 111 -0.10 35.12 8.29
N ARG A 112 0.99 35.33 7.53
CA ARG A 112 1.91 36.46 7.75
C ARG A 112 1.24 37.80 7.52
N LEU A 113 0.46 37.94 6.44
CA LEU A 113 -0.30 39.15 6.16
C LEU A 113 -1.32 39.44 7.27
N GLN A 114 -2.07 38.43 7.71
CA GLN A 114 -3.04 38.59 8.81
C GLN A 114 -2.37 39.04 10.11
N HIS A 115 -1.22 38.46 10.47
CA HIS A 115 -0.48 38.88 11.66
C HIS A 115 0.01 40.34 11.57
N GLN A 116 0.42 40.81 10.38
CA GLN A 116 0.83 42.20 10.18
C GLN A 116 -0.35 43.19 10.26
N LEU A 117 -1.56 42.73 9.98
CA LEU A 117 -2.78 43.54 9.98
C LEU A 117 -3.49 43.54 11.35
N GLN A 118 -3.06 42.73 12.31
CA GLN A 118 -3.62 42.74 13.66
C GLN A 118 -3.04 43.94 14.45
N PRO A 119 -3.90 44.87 14.94
CA PRO A 119 -3.44 45.92 15.84
C PRO A 119 -3.05 45.32 17.20
N ALA A 120 -2.06 45.95 17.85
CA ALA A 120 -1.53 45.55 19.16
C ALA A 120 -2.56 45.66 20.29
#